data_AF-A0A812MSA4-F1
#
_entry.id   AF-A0A812MSA4-F1
#
_cell.length_a   1.000
_cell.length_b   1.000
_cell.length_c   1.000
_cell.angle_alpha   90.00
_cell.angle_beta   90.00
_cell.angle_gamma   90.00
#
_symmetry.space_group_name_H-M   'P 1'
#
loop_
_entity.id
_entity.type
_entity.pdbx_description
1 polymer ?
#
loop_
_entity_poly.entity_id
_entity_poly.type
_entity_poly.pdbx_seq_one_letter_code
_entity_poly.pdbx_strand_id
1 'polypeptide(L)'
;MAALQEGHHPQLHPMWVVSMQDLLQMRGVPPSHQELRDAGLLVQCEPSFHSVFVSHQWLGKNHPDEKGSQFRILQEAFRNIIDGRIDVELDVPLQWTGYNRSLSLEDREELKGAYVWLDWFSIPQIELKEQGLEERMRSDVFMAVQSIPFYVETCNLFVALVPPLQHNDLHTECNYCTWLSRGWCRLEIWCNLLSHRKEAPFVVIQDSDHAEFAMPVHWVRESAHDGHFTVESDRARVAEVLHIAFESKLASLSKESHLFRYLLAGKSRLLGLRRSPAVSLESFVEHFGFESMEEAIAQKTGMVATACAVLTEDLVSLERLAEAKAELNPQLPGIMEVGLTRGWTPLHLALSHCSHGRGTRAAERLLSLRADPNSCNRGGMPALGFCTSVEAVNLMLESRAEVNFSRGPGGLTALALSTLLCAPAEVVQRLLQARADPNGRGCGIGHAALSTLAISADGNPHLLEHVKVLLQARADVNQGGQTGGIVWIYEILCRLKDTLGCTLESLGISLGINGAPSSLSGALTDRPLVERFTAEASSTALGVASLLSREKLVCLLLKANADPSLPNNRGHTPRDLTKRESILHLMQKSQALRTT
;
A
#
# COMPACT_ATOMS: atom_id res chain seq x y z
N MET A 1 -4.99 -15.65 -34.84
CA MET A 1 -5.65 -14.52 -34.18
C MET A 1 -6.82 -15.09 -33.39
N ALA A 2 -6.59 -15.47 -32.13
CA ALA A 2 -7.69 -15.83 -31.24
C ALA A 2 -8.51 -14.56 -31.00
N ALA A 3 -9.82 -14.65 -31.24
CA ALA A 3 -10.73 -13.57 -30.95
C ALA A 3 -10.59 -13.18 -29.47
N LEU A 4 -10.43 -11.88 -29.21
CA LEU A 4 -10.58 -11.29 -27.89
C LEU A 4 -11.96 -11.72 -27.37
N GLN A 5 -12.01 -12.71 -26.47
CA GLN A 5 -13.20 -12.89 -25.65
C GLN A 5 -13.36 -11.61 -24.83
N GLU A 6 -14.56 -11.05 -24.88
CA GLU A 6 -14.91 -9.73 -24.36
C GLU A 6 -14.32 -9.50 -22.96
N GLY A 7 -13.37 -8.57 -22.85
CA GLY A 7 -12.93 -8.00 -21.58
C GLY A 7 -11.88 -8.75 -20.78
N HIS A 8 -11.20 -9.79 -21.29
CA HIS A 8 -10.10 -10.44 -20.55
C HIS A 8 -8.75 -10.30 -21.27
N HIS A 9 -7.65 -10.21 -20.51
CA HIS A 9 -6.31 -10.25 -21.07
C HIS A 9 -6.10 -11.53 -21.93
N PRO A 10 -5.42 -11.45 -23.09
CA PRO A 10 -5.28 -12.60 -23.95
C PRO A 10 -4.41 -13.68 -23.30
N GLN A 11 -4.94 -14.90 -23.21
CA GLN A 11 -4.16 -16.09 -22.86
C GLN A 11 -3.38 -16.56 -24.09
N LEU A 12 -2.11 -16.18 -24.18
CA LEU A 12 -1.22 -16.55 -25.29
C LEU A 12 -0.46 -17.86 -25.03
N HIS A 13 -0.39 -18.29 -23.77
CA HIS A 13 0.18 -19.56 -23.34
C HIS A 13 -0.61 -20.13 -22.14
N PRO A 14 -0.78 -21.46 -22.03
CA PRO A 14 -1.47 -22.08 -20.90
C PRO A 14 -0.89 -21.63 -19.56
N MET A 15 -1.77 -21.45 -18.56
CA MET A 15 -1.34 -21.15 -17.20
C MET A 15 -1.01 -22.46 -16.51
N TRP A 16 0.24 -22.65 -16.11
CA TRP A 16 0.69 -23.83 -15.38
C TRP A 16 0.87 -23.52 -13.90
N VAL A 17 0.43 -24.42 -13.05
CA VAL A 17 0.40 -24.24 -11.59
C VAL A 17 0.79 -25.53 -10.88
N VAL A 18 1.17 -25.40 -9.62
CA VAL A 18 1.55 -26.50 -8.71
C VAL A 18 0.58 -26.53 -7.55
N SER A 19 0.12 -27.70 -7.12
CA SER A 19 -0.75 -27.78 -5.94
C SER A 19 -0.03 -27.27 -4.69
N MET A 20 -0.75 -26.59 -3.78
CA MET A 20 -0.20 -26.14 -2.50
C MET A 20 0.38 -27.31 -1.70
N GLN A 21 -0.29 -28.47 -1.74
CA GLN A 21 0.16 -29.67 -1.06
C GLN A 21 1.51 -30.18 -1.56
N ASP A 22 1.74 -30.18 -2.88
CA ASP A 22 3.00 -30.61 -3.47
C ASP A 22 4.09 -29.56 -3.23
N LEU A 23 3.75 -28.27 -3.40
CA LEU A 23 4.66 -27.17 -3.13
C LEU A 23 5.20 -27.23 -1.70
N LEU A 24 4.36 -27.52 -0.70
CA LEU A 24 4.76 -27.64 0.70
C LEU A 24 5.60 -28.89 1.00
N GLN A 25 5.67 -29.88 0.11
CA GLN A 25 6.47 -31.10 0.29
C GLN A 25 7.83 -31.04 -0.41
N MET A 26 7.99 -30.16 -1.41
CA MET A 26 9.25 -29.93 -2.12
C MET A 26 10.36 -29.53 -1.15
N ARG A 27 11.61 -29.93 -1.45
CA ARG A 27 12.78 -29.66 -0.61
C ARG A 27 13.91 -29.05 -1.42
N GLY A 28 14.62 -28.11 -0.80
CA GLY A 28 15.80 -27.50 -1.38
C GLY A 28 15.46 -26.33 -2.31
N VAL A 29 16.18 -26.26 -3.42
CA VAL A 29 16.01 -25.23 -4.46
C VAL A 29 14.69 -25.49 -5.21
N PRO A 30 13.92 -24.45 -5.57
CA PRO A 30 12.69 -24.63 -6.34
C PRO A 30 13.01 -25.31 -7.70
N PRO A 31 12.38 -26.44 -8.02
CA PRO A 31 12.59 -27.15 -9.28
C PRO A 31 12.12 -26.31 -10.47
N SER A 32 12.72 -26.52 -11.64
CA SER A 32 12.35 -25.84 -12.87
C SER A 32 10.99 -26.31 -13.39
N HIS A 33 10.42 -25.54 -14.32
CA HIS A 33 9.20 -25.93 -15.04
C HIS A 33 9.31 -27.33 -15.66
N GLN A 34 10.44 -27.64 -16.31
CA GLN A 34 10.67 -28.92 -16.95
C GLN A 34 10.75 -30.06 -15.93
N GLU A 35 11.46 -29.86 -14.81
CA GLU A 35 11.57 -30.85 -13.74
C GLU A 35 10.20 -31.19 -13.12
N LEU A 36 9.36 -30.17 -12.86
CA LEU A 36 8.02 -30.40 -12.33
C LEU A 36 7.07 -31.06 -13.32
N ARG A 37 7.18 -30.70 -14.60
CA ARG A 37 6.41 -31.33 -15.67
C ARG A 37 6.78 -32.80 -15.80
N ASP A 38 8.07 -33.13 -15.80
CA ASP A 38 8.56 -34.51 -15.92
C ASP A 38 8.23 -35.35 -14.67
N ALA A 39 8.13 -34.70 -13.49
CA ALA A 39 7.65 -35.31 -12.25
C ALA A 39 6.11 -35.46 -12.18
N GLY A 40 5.36 -34.90 -13.14
CA GLY A 40 3.90 -34.94 -13.14
C GLY A 40 3.24 -34.06 -12.05
N LEU A 41 3.98 -33.10 -11.50
CA LEU A 41 3.51 -32.18 -10.44
C LEU A 41 2.98 -30.85 -10.99
N LEU A 42 3.22 -30.58 -12.28
CA LEU A 42 2.77 -29.37 -12.95
C LEU A 42 1.47 -29.63 -13.71
N VAL A 43 0.43 -28.84 -13.41
CA VAL A 43 -0.92 -28.99 -14.00
C VAL A 43 -1.36 -27.70 -14.69
N GLN A 44 -2.21 -27.82 -15.71
CA GLN A 44 -2.84 -26.64 -16.33
C GLN A 44 -3.94 -26.11 -15.42
N CYS A 45 -3.99 -24.80 -15.23
CA CYS A 45 -4.98 -24.15 -14.38
C CYS A 45 -6.38 -24.30 -14.97
N GLU A 46 -7.34 -24.74 -14.16
CA GLU A 46 -8.76 -24.79 -14.50
C GLU A 46 -9.52 -23.63 -13.84
N PRO A 47 -10.66 -23.17 -14.40
CA PRO A 47 -11.46 -22.10 -13.82
C PRO A 47 -12.00 -22.38 -12.40
N SER A 48 -12.05 -23.66 -12.00
CA SER A 48 -12.49 -24.11 -10.68
C SER A 48 -11.41 -23.98 -9.60
N PHE A 49 -10.14 -23.77 -9.98
CA PHE A 49 -9.04 -23.75 -9.04
C PHE A 49 -9.02 -22.45 -8.23
N HIS A 50 -8.90 -22.57 -6.92
CA HIS A 50 -8.42 -21.46 -6.11
C HIS A 50 -6.92 -21.31 -6.38
N SER A 51 -6.52 -20.20 -7.00
CA SER A 51 -5.14 -20.00 -7.48
C SER A 51 -4.45 -18.81 -6.82
N VAL A 52 -3.15 -18.94 -6.56
CA VAL A 52 -2.31 -17.95 -5.90
C VAL A 52 -1.22 -17.48 -6.85
N PHE A 53 -1.16 -16.19 -7.14
CA PHE A 53 -0.08 -15.58 -7.91
C PHE A 53 1.04 -15.17 -6.95
N VAL A 54 2.22 -15.77 -7.05
CA VAL A 54 3.39 -15.38 -6.26
C VAL A 54 4.33 -14.55 -7.13
N SER A 55 4.39 -13.25 -6.85
CA SER A 55 5.39 -12.33 -7.38
C SER A 55 6.59 -12.28 -6.44
N HIS A 56 7.80 -12.22 -7.00
CA HIS A 56 9.03 -12.13 -6.20
C HIS A 56 10.14 -11.38 -6.94
N GLN A 57 11.23 -11.10 -6.22
CA GLN A 57 12.45 -10.55 -6.80
C GLN A 57 13.51 -11.64 -6.93
N TRP A 58 14.02 -11.86 -8.14
CA TRP A 58 15.13 -12.78 -8.39
C TRP A 58 16.39 -12.39 -7.57
N LEU A 59 16.99 -13.38 -6.91
CA LEU A 59 18.23 -13.26 -6.12
C LEU A 59 19.50 -13.52 -6.93
N GLY A 60 19.39 -13.94 -8.18
CA GLY A 60 20.52 -14.25 -9.05
C GLY A 60 20.21 -13.92 -10.51
N LYS A 61 21.24 -13.84 -11.35
CA LYS A 61 21.08 -13.60 -12.79
C LYS A 61 20.50 -14.81 -13.52
N ASN A 62 20.88 -16.01 -13.11
CA ASN A 62 20.55 -17.26 -13.81
C ASN A 62 19.46 -18.06 -13.11
N HIS A 63 19.24 -17.82 -11.83
CA HIS A 63 18.28 -18.54 -11.03
C HIS A 63 17.68 -17.61 -9.97
N PRO A 64 16.36 -17.63 -9.77
CA PRO A 64 15.70 -16.69 -8.88
C PRO A 64 16.00 -16.93 -7.39
N ASP A 65 16.30 -18.17 -7.00
CA ASP A 65 16.60 -18.55 -5.62
C ASP A 65 17.61 -19.72 -5.50
N GLU A 66 18.88 -19.47 -5.86
CA GLU A 66 19.93 -20.51 -5.95
C GLU A 66 20.14 -21.33 -4.67
N LYS A 67 19.73 -20.79 -3.52
CA LYS A 67 19.89 -21.42 -2.21
C LYS A 67 18.57 -21.97 -1.65
N GLY A 68 17.45 -21.81 -2.35
CA GLY A 68 16.12 -22.17 -1.85
C GLY A 68 15.69 -21.36 -0.61
N SER A 69 16.24 -20.16 -0.41
CA SER A 69 15.99 -19.34 0.78
C SER A 69 14.61 -18.66 0.71
N GLN A 70 14.26 -18.07 -0.43
CA GLN A 70 12.92 -17.52 -0.65
C GLN A 70 11.87 -18.61 -0.65
N PHE A 71 12.15 -19.72 -1.33
CA PHE A 71 11.22 -20.84 -1.45
C PHE A 71 10.90 -21.45 -0.09
N ARG A 72 11.91 -21.63 0.78
CA ARG A 72 11.68 -22.07 2.16
C ARG A 72 10.80 -21.10 2.95
N ILE A 73 11.07 -19.79 2.86
CA ILE A 73 10.29 -18.75 3.52
C ILE A 73 8.84 -18.79 3.04
N LEU A 74 8.61 -18.91 1.73
CA LEU A 74 7.27 -19.05 1.14
C LEU A 74 6.52 -20.26 1.70
N GLN A 75 7.18 -21.43 1.71
CA GLN A 75 6.59 -22.66 2.24
C GLN A 75 6.25 -22.54 3.73
N GLU A 76 7.16 -21.98 4.54
CA GLU A 76 6.95 -21.80 5.98
C GLU A 76 5.85 -20.76 6.27
N ALA A 77 5.82 -19.66 5.53
CA ALA A 77 4.77 -18.65 5.61
C ALA A 77 3.40 -19.24 5.28
N PHE A 78 3.27 -19.98 4.18
CA PHE A 78 2.01 -20.64 3.84
C PHE A 78 1.58 -21.66 4.90
N ARG A 79 2.49 -22.47 5.45
CA ARG A 79 2.15 -23.37 6.57
C ARG A 79 1.64 -22.59 7.77
N ASN A 80 2.33 -21.52 8.15
CA ASN A 80 1.95 -20.72 9.31
C ASN A 80 0.62 -19.97 9.10
N ILE A 81 0.32 -19.53 7.88
CA ILE A 81 -0.97 -18.92 7.53
C ILE A 81 -2.10 -19.96 7.56
N ILE A 82 -1.90 -21.11 6.91
CA ILE A 82 -2.90 -22.21 6.84
C ILE A 82 -3.18 -22.75 8.25
N ASP A 83 -2.15 -22.98 9.05
CA ASP A 83 -2.27 -23.45 10.44
C ASP A 83 -2.83 -22.36 11.40
N GLY A 84 -2.95 -21.12 10.93
CA GLY A 84 -3.43 -20.01 11.74
C GLY A 84 -2.47 -19.52 12.82
N ARG A 85 -1.16 -19.73 12.64
CA ARG A 85 -0.10 -19.20 13.52
C ARG A 85 0.19 -17.73 13.27
N ILE A 86 -0.16 -17.24 12.08
CA ILE A 86 -0.05 -15.82 11.68
C ILE A 86 -1.43 -15.35 11.26
N ASP A 87 -1.85 -14.22 11.80
CA ASP A 87 -3.03 -13.50 11.34
C ASP A 87 -2.59 -12.50 10.27
N VAL A 88 -3.07 -12.69 9.04
CA VAL A 88 -2.84 -11.77 7.92
C VAL A 88 -3.96 -10.75 7.93
N GLU A 89 -3.63 -9.51 8.30
CA GLU A 89 -4.60 -8.45 8.58
C GLU A 89 -4.27 -7.16 7.82
N LEU A 90 -5.29 -6.32 7.63
CA LEU A 90 -5.14 -5.01 6.98
C LEU A 90 -4.38 -4.03 7.88
N ASP A 91 -3.73 -3.02 7.32
CA ASP A 91 -2.99 -2.04 8.10
C ASP A 91 -3.88 -1.21 9.05
N VAL A 92 -3.25 -0.69 10.09
CA VAL A 92 -3.89 0.12 11.13
C VAL A 92 -4.67 1.31 10.52
N PRO A 93 -4.08 2.19 9.67
CA PRO A 93 -4.82 3.29 9.04
C PRO A 93 -6.10 2.88 8.33
N LEU A 94 -6.10 1.84 7.50
CA LEU A 94 -7.30 1.43 6.77
C LEU A 94 -8.36 0.82 7.70
N GLN A 95 -7.95 0.02 8.70
CA GLN A 95 -8.86 -0.48 9.74
C GLN A 95 -9.56 0.65 10.53
N TRP A 96 -8.88 1.77 10.77
CA TRP A 96 -9.46 2.97 11.39
C TRP A 96 -10.57 3.63 10.56
N THR A 97 -10.57 3.44 9.23
CA THR A 97 -11.63 3.95 8.35
C THR A 97 -12.92 3.10 8.38
N GLY A 98 -12.87 1.95 9.07
CA GLY A 98 -13.95 0.97 9.11
C GLY A 98 -13.85 -0.14 8.07
N TYR A 99 -12.82 -0.11 7.22
CA TYR A 99 -12.49 -1.21 6.33
C TYR A 99 -11.66 -2.24 7.08
N ASN A 100 -12.17 -3.45 7.24
CA ASN A 100 -11.45 -4.51 7.91
C ASN A 100 -11.32 -5.71 6.98
N ARG A 101 -10.14 -6.30 6.95
CA ARG A 101 -9.85 -7.51 6.20
C ARG A 101 -8.84 -8.34 6.97
N SER A 102 -9.18 -9.59 7.19
CA SER A 102 -8.31 -10.63 7.73
C SER A 102 -8.56 -11.92 6.94
N LEU A 103 -7.57 -12.79 6.82
CA LEU A 103 -7.82 -14.13 6.27
C LEU A 103 -8.67 -14.94 7.25
N SER A 104 -9.88 -15.27 6.83
CA SER A 104 -10.85 -16.08 7.57
C SER A 104 -10.44 -17.56 7.63
N LEU A 105 -11.15 -18.35 8.44
CA LEU A 105 -10.96 -19.82 8.45
C LEU A 105 -11.28 -20.45 7.09
N GLU A 106 -12.25 -19.90 6.36
CA GLU A 106 -12.60 -20.33 5.00
C GLU A 106 -11.46 -20.04 4.03
N ASP A 107 -10.91 -18.81 4.06
CA ASP A 107 -9.74 -18.44 3.23
C ASP A 107 -8.55 -19.37 3.49
N ARG A 108 -8.32 -19.78 4.75
CA ARG A 108 -7.23 -20.69 5.12
C ARG A 108 -7.44 -22.11 4.58
N GLU A 109 -8.67 -22.62 4.60
CA GLU A 109 -8.98 -23.93 4.01
C GLU A 109 -8.94 -23.89 2.48
N GLU A 110 -9.40 -22.80 1.85
CA GLU A 110 -9.23 -22.60 0.40
C GLU A 110 -7.75 -22.56 0.01
N LEU A 111 -6.92 -21.84 0.78
CA LEU A 111 -5.49 -21.74 0.55
C LEU A 111 -4.77 -23.10 0.64
N LYS A 112 -5.23 -23.98 1.53
CA LYS A 112 -4.70 -25.35 1.69
C LYS A 112 -4.94 -26.21 0.45
N GLY A 113 -6.08 -26.02 -0.21
CA GLY A 113 -6.43 -26.69 -1.47
C GLY A 113 -6.01 -25.92 -2.74
N ALA A 114 -5.31 -24.80 -2.59
CA ALA A 114 -5.01 -23.89 -3.68
C ALA A 114 -3.91 -24.42 -4.62
N TYR A 115 -3.76 -23.73 -5.75
CA TYR A 115 -2.71 -23.94 -6.73
C TYR A 115 -1.85 -22.69 -6.87
N VAL A 116 -0.55 -22.85 -6.87
CA VAL A 116 0.41 -21.75 -6.86
C VAL A 116 1.00 -21.56 -8.25
N TRP A 117 0.97 -20.32 -8.72
CA TRP A 117 1.70 -19.84 -9.87
C TRP A 117 2.94 -19.06 -9.39
N LEU A 118 4.11 -19.39 -9.92
CA LEU A 118 5.36 -18.65 -9.71
C LEU A 118 6.18 -18.75 -10.99
N ASP A 119 6.70 -17.62 -11.48
CA ASP A 119 7.33 -17.49 -12.80
C ASP A 119 8.33 -18.60 -13.15
N TRP A 120 9.23 -18.97 -12.24
CA TRP A 120 10.28 -19.97 -12.41
C TRP A 120 9.78 -21.35 -12.83
N PHE A 121 8.74 -21.85 -12.17
CA PHE A 121 8.23 -23.20 -12.43
C PHE A 121 6.94 -23.20 -13.24
N SER A 122 6.24 -22.06 -13.32
CA SER A 122 5.03 -21.91 -14.14
C SER A 122 5.34 -21.52 -15.59
N ILE A 123 6.51 -20.92 -15.87
CA ILE A 123 6.97 -20.56 -17.21
C ILE A 123 8.11 -21.51 -17.63
N PRO A 124 8.09 -22.07 -18.86
CA PRO A 124 9.20 -22.85 -19.38
C PRO A 124 10.54 -22.10 -19.30
N GLN A 125 11.59 -22.76 -18.81
CA GLN A 125 12.95 -22.19 -18.77
C GLN A 125 13.73 -22.55 -20.05
N ILE A 126 14.55 -21.63 -20.58
CA ILE A 126 15.35 -21.88 -21.79
C ILE A 126 16.55 -22.77 -21.45
N GLU A 127 16.57 -24.01 -21.94
CA GLU A 127 17.71 -24.94 -21.82
C GLU A 127 18.52 -24.99 -23.12
N LEU A 128 19.85 -24.83 -23.03
CA LEU A 128 20.78 -24.88 -24.17
C LEU A 128 21.09 -26.32 -24.61
N LYS A 129 20.08 -27.13 -24.95
CA LYS A 129 20.32 -28.55 -25.26
C LYS A 129 20.26 -28.93 -26.75
N GLU A 130 19.47 -28.29 -27.61
CA GLU A 130 19.42 -28.62 -29.06
C GLU A 130 19.01 -27.45 -29.98
N GLN A 131 19.62 -27.35 -31.16
CA GLN A 131 19.29 -26.33 -32.18
C GLN A 131 17.89 -26.56 -32.77
N GLY A 132 17.00 -25.57 -32.65
CA GLY A 132 15.60 -25.60 -33.13
C GLY A 132 14.56 -25.79 -32.03
N LEU A 133 14.87 -26.53 -30.96
CA LEU A 133 14.10 -26.53 -29.70
C LEU A 133 14.22 -25.19 -29.00
N GLU A 134 15.40 -24.57 -29.05
CA GLU A 134 15.66 -23.26 -28.45
C GLU A 134 14.74 -22.15 -29.03
N GLU A 135 14.45 -22.15 -30.32
CA GLU A 135 13.59 -21.13 -30.95
C GLU A 135 12.11 -21.29 -30.54
N ARG A 136 11.61 -22.52 -30.50
CA ARG A 136 10.26 -22.81 -29.99
C ARG A 136 10.13 -22.47 -28.51
N MET A 137 11.12 -22.86 -27.69
CA MET A 137 11.12 -22.52 -26.27
C MET A 137 11.17 -21.01 -26.04
N ARG A 138 11.97 -20.26 -26.82
CA ARG A 138 11.97 -18.80 -26.79
C ARG A 138 10.61 -18.21 -27.15
N SER A 139 9.91 -18.80 -28.13
CA SER A 139 8.54 -18.42 -28.47
C SER A 139 7.58 -18.70 -27.32
N ASP A 140 7.64 -19.89 -26.69
CA ASP A 140 6.76 -20.27 -25.58
C ASP A 140 7.00 -19.39 -24.36
N VAL A 141 8.25 -19.15 -23.98
CA VAL A 141 8.64 -18.20 -22.91
C VAL A 141 8.09 -16.81 -23.23
N PHE A 142 8.27 -16.35 -24.47
CA PHE A 142 7.78 -15.04 -24.88
C PHE A 142 6.27 -14.91 -24.70
N MET A 143 5.50 -15.91 -25.16
CA MET A 143 4.04 -15.95 -25.06
C MET A 143 3.55 -16.09 -23.61
N ALA A 144 4.24 -16.86 -22.78
CA ALA A 144 3.97 -16.97 -21.34
C ALA A 144 4.19 -15.64 -20.62
N VAL A 145 5.30 -14.94 -20.90
CA VAL A 145 5.55 -13.60 -20.33
C VAL A 145 4.50 -12.59 -20.80
N GLN A 146 4.03 -12.67 -22.05
CA GLN A 146 2.92 -11.81 -22.51
C GLN A 146 1.57 -12.15 -21.84
N SER A 147 1.42 -13.36 -21.28
CA SER A 147 0.21 -13.83 -20.60
C SER A 147 0.18 -13.53 -19.10
N ILE A 148 1.23 -12.95 -18.52
CA ILE A 148 1.29 -12.58 -17.08
C ILE A 148 0.05 -11.81 -16.61
N PRO A 149 -0.46 -10.78 -17.34
CA PRO A 149 -1.68 -10.08 -16.93
C PRO A 149 -2.89 -10.99 -16.80
N PHE A 150 -3.03 -11.96 -17.73
CA PHE A 150 -4.08 -12.96 -17.68
C PHE A 150 -3.90 -13.89 -16.47
N TYR A 151 -2.67 -14.30 -16.15
CA TYR A 151 -2.39 -15.13 -14.97
C TYR A 151 -2.74 -14.38 -13.67
N VAL A 152 -2.37 -13.11 -13.57
CA VAL A 152 -2.72 -12.25 -12.41
C VAL A 152 -4.24 -12.13 -12.26
N GLU A 153 -4.96 -11.87 -13.36
CA GLU A 153 -6.43 -11.75 -13.34
C GLU A 153 -7.14 -13.07 -13.00
N THR A 154 -6.53 -14.20 -13.36
CA THR A 154 -7.04 -15.55 -13.08
C THR A 154 -6.85 -15.95 -11.62
N CYS A 155 -5.81 -15.45 -10.96
CA CYS A 155 -5.55 -15.78 -9.55
C CYS A 155 -6.57 -15.18 -8.57
N ASN A 156 -6.84 -15.92 -7.50
CA ASN A 156 -7.71 -15.53 -6.38
C ASN A 156 -6.98 -14.70 -5.32
N LEU A 157 -5.66 -14.93 -5.18
CA LEU A 157 -4.82 -14.25 -4.21
C LEU A 157 -3.51 -13.80 -4.86
N PHE A 158 -3.14 -12.54 -4.66
CA PHE A 158 -1.84 -12.01 -5.05
C PHE A 158 -0.91 -11.98 -3.84
N VAL A 159 0.27 -12.58 -3.97
CA VAL A 159 1.31 -12.63 -2.95
C VAL A 159 2.59 -12.00 -3.47
N ALA A 160 3.09 -10.97 -2.79
CA ALA A 160 4.47 -10.53 -2.97
C ALA A 160 5.37 -11.24 -1.95
N LEU A 161 6.25 -12.13 -2.42
CA LEU A 161 7.29 -12.77 -1.62
C LEU A 161 8.56 -11.91 -1.65
N VAL A 162 8.78 -11.15 -0.58
CA VAL A 162 9.80 -10.10 -0.52
C VAL A 162 10.65 -10.12 0.75
N PRO A 163 11.16 -11.29 1.17
CA PRO A 163 12.01 -11.35 2.35
C PRO A 163 13.34 -10.60 2.15
N PRO A 164 13.86 -9.94 3.20
CA PRO A 164 15.15 -9.26 3.16
C PRO A 164 16.28 -10.28 2.97
N LEU A 165 16.76 -10.42 1.74
CA LEU A 165 17.82 -11.37 1.35
C LEU A 165 18.85 -10.67 0.47
N GLN A 166 20.04 -11.26 0.34
CA GLN A 166 21.10 -10.67 -0.49
C GLN A 166 21.07 -11.26 -1.90
N HIS A 167 21.17 -10.40 -2.92
CA HIS A 167 21.37 -10.83 -4.30
C HIS A 167 22.76 -11.48 -4.43
N ASN A 168 22.82 -12.70 -4.98
CA ASN A 168 24.04 -13.50 -5.08
C ASN A 168 25.11 -12.83 -5.96
N ASP A 169 24.72 -12.25 -7.10
CA ASP A 169 25.67 -11.56 -8.00
C ASP A 169 25.96 -10.09 -7.64
N LEU A 170 24.94 -9.32 -7.28
CA LEU A 170 25.06 -7.86 -7.08
C LEU A 170 25.48 -7.48 -5.66
N HIS A 171 25.36 -8.42 -4.72
CA HIS A 171 25.57 -8.22 -3.28
C HIS A 171 24.70 -7.10 -2.66
N THR A 172 23.65 -6.68 -3.36
CA THR A 172 22.64 -5.72 -2.88
C THR A 172 21.55 -6.44 -2.09
N GLU A 173 20.91 -5.74 -1.16
CA GLU A 173 19.72 -6.23 -0.46
C GLU A 173 18.52 -6.26 -1.42
N CYS A 174 17.78 -7.37 -1.41
CA CYS A 174 16.47 -7.55 -2.01
C CYS A 174 15.45 -7.56 -0.87
N ASN A 175 14.43 -6.71 -0.95
CA ASN A 175 13.37 -6.56 0.04
C ASN A 175 12.10 -5.98 -0.63
N TYR A 176 11.08 -5.66 0.16
CA TYR A 176 9.84 -5.09 -0.36
C TYR A 176 10.02 -3.78 -1.12
N CYS A 177 10.86 -2.87 -0.64
CA CYS A 177 11.16 -1.59 -1.30
C CYS A 177 11.86 -1.79 -2.66
N THR A 178 12.84 -2.70 -2.74
CA THR A 178 13.54 -2.96 -4.02
C THR A 178 12.63 -3.68 -5.01
N TRP A 179 11.76 -4.58 -4.54
CA TRP A 179 10.74 -5.20 -5.37
C TRP A 179 9.73 -4.17 -5.92
N LEU A 180 9.23 -3.27 -5.07
CA LEU A 180 8.36 -2.15 -5.47
C LEU A 180 9.00 -1.22 -6.50
N SER A 181 10.33 -1.17 -6.59
CA SER A 181 11.05 -0.33 -7.55
C SER A 181 11.13 -0.92 -8.96
N ARG A 182 10.79 -2.20 -9.15
CA ARG A 182 10.95 -2.92 -10.43
C ARG A 182 9.73 -2.76 -11.34
N GLY A 183 9.97 -2.49 -12.62
CA GLY A 183 8.90 -2.23 -13.59
C GLY A 183 7.94 -3.40 -13.81
N TRP A 184 8.46 -4.63 -13.95
CA TRP A 184 7.65 -5.84 -14.08
C TRP A 184 6.80 -6.12 -12.82
N CYS A 185 7.39 -5.98 -11.63
CA CYS A 185 6.66 -6.18 -10.38
C CYS A 185 5.55 -5.13 -10.20
N ARG A 186 5.81 -3.86 -10.55
CA ARG A 186 4.76 -2.83 -10.60
C ARG A 186 3.65 -3.18 -11.59
N LEU A 187 3.99 -3.71 -12.77
CA LEU A 187 2.99 -4.14 -13.75
C LEU A 187 2.05 -5.20 -13.15
N GLU A 188 2.61 -6.21 -12.49
CA GLU A 188 1.83 -7.28 -11.85
C GLU A 188 0.85 -6.73 -10.81
N ILE A 189 1.29 -5.79 -9.96
CA ILE A 189 0.42 -5.12 -8.98
C ILE A 189 -0.70 -4.34 -9.69
N TRP A 190 -0.37 -3.60 -10.75
CA TRP A 190 -1.36 -2.84 -11.51
C TRP A 190 -2.35 -3.75 -12.22
N CYS A 191 -1.93 -4.88 -12.79
CA CYS A 191 -2.82 -5.89 -13.36
C CYS A 191 -3.75 -6.48 -12.28
N ASN A 192 -3.26 -6.66 -11.05
CA ASN A 192 -4.09 -7.12 -9.93
C ASN A 192 -5.21 -6.11 -9.61
N LEU A 193 -4.87 -4.82 -9.51
CA LEU A 193 -5.84 -3.74 -9.27
C LEU A 193 -6.85 -3.58 -10.43
N LEU A 194 -6.36 -3.66 -11.66
CA LEU A 194 -7.14 -3.45 -12.88
C LEU A 194 -7.93 -4.69 -13.31
N SER A 195 -7.80 -5.82 -12.60
CA SER A 195 -8.59 -7.03 -12.85
C SER A 195 -10.10 -6.77 -12.68
N HIS A 196 -10.94 -7.56 -13.35
CA HIS A 196 -12.40 -7.45 -13.23
C HIS A 196 -12.95 -8.00 -11.91
N ARG A 197 -12.10 -8.62 -11.08
CA ARG A 197 -12.50 -9.14 -9.77
C ARG A 197 -12.83 -7.97 -8.83
N LYS A 198 -13.91 -8.13 -8.06
CA LYS A 198 -14.37 -7.13 -7.08
C LYS A 198 -13.37 -6.93 -5.93
N GLU A 199 -12.65 -7.99 -5.58
CA GLU A 199 -11.62 -7.96 -4.54
C GLU A 199 -10.42 -8.77 -5.01
N ALA A 200 -9.27 -8.12 -5.09
CA ALA A 200 -8.00 -8.75 -5.46
C ALA A 200 -7.07 -8.67 -4.25
N PRO A 201 -7.23 -9.58 -3.25
CA PRO A 201 -6.40 -9.56 -2.05
C PRO A 201 -4.91 -9.57 -2.41
N PHE A 202 -4.19 -8.60 -1.86
CA PHE A 202 -2.75 -8.46 -2.03
C PHE A 202 -2.08 -8.64 -0.67
N VAL A 203 -1.43 -9.78 -0.47
CA VAL A 203 -0.64 -10.10 0.72
C VAL A 203 0.85 -9.90 0.44
N VAL A 204 1.56 -9.31 1.39
CA VAL A 204 3.02 -9.15 1.36
C VAL A 204 3.61 -10.11 2.39
N ILE A 205 4.45 -11.04 1.95
CA ILE A 205 5.20 -11.97 2.80
C ILE A 205 6.64 -11.46 2.89
N GLN A 206 7.01 -10.98 4.06
CA GLN A 206 8.38 -10.51 4.33
C GLN A 206 9.22 -11.53 5.09
N ASP A 207 8.57 -12.52 5.70
CA ASP A 207 9.23 -13.61 6.42
C ASP A 207 8.25 -14.76 6.62
N SER A 208 8.76 -15.88 7.12
CA SER A 208 7.99 -17.07 7.49
C SER A 208 6.91 -16.80 8.53
N ASP A 209 7.08 -15.77 9.37
CA ASP A 209 6.18 -15.39 10.47
C ASP A 209 5.59 -13.97 10.31
N HIS A 210 5.78 -13.33 9.15
CA HIS A 210 5.34 -11.96 8.87
C HIS A 210 4.68 -11.86 7.50
N ALA A 211 3.35 -11.73 7.53
CA ALA A 211 2.53 -11.46 6.36
C ALA A 211 1.40 -10.47 6.70
N GLU A 212 1.20 -9.47 5.84
CA GLU A 212 0.16 -8.43 5.99
C GLU A 212 -0.50 -8.12 4.64
N PHE A 213 -1.71 -7.56 4.65
CA PHE A 213 -2.27 -7.01 3.41
C PHE A 213 -1.50 -5.74 3.01
N ALA A 214 -1.21 -5.60 1.71
CA ALA A 214 -0.45 -4.48 1.20
C ALA A 214 -1.18 -3.15 1.40
N MET A 215 -0.45 -2.16 1.94
CA MET A 215 -0.96 -0.79 2.01
C MET A 215 -0.93 -0.14 0.63
N PRO A 216 -2.06 0.37 0.09
CA PRO A 216 -2.09 0.98 -1.24
C PRO A 216 -1.11 2.15 -1.42
N VAL A 217 -0.82 2.88 -0.34
CA VAL A 217 0.11 4.03 -0.36
C VAL A 217 1.52 3.66 -0.84
N HIS A 218 1.94 2.40 -0.66
CA HIS A 218 3.27 1.94 -1.07
C HIS A 218 3.47 1.88 -2.59
N TRP A 219 2.38 1.79 -3.39
CA TRP A 219 2.50 1.48 -4.81
C TRP A 219 1.53 2.24 -5.74
N VAL A 220 0.37 2.72 -5.28
CA VAL A 220 -0.64 3.37 -6.16
C VAL A 220 -0.11 4.64 -6.83
N ARG A 221 0.89 5.29 -6.22
CA ARG A 221 1.55 6.47 -6.78
C ARG A 221 2.62 6.13 -7.82
N GLU A 222 3.05 4.88 -7.84
CA GLU A 222 4.18 4.38 -8.60
C GLU A 222 3.72 3.69 -9.89
N SER A 223 3.97 4.35 -11.03
CA SER A 223 3.62 3.79 -12.34
C SER A 223 4.58 2.67 -12.74
N ALA A 224 4.10 1.67 -13.48
CA ALA A 224 4.94 0.57 -13.95
C ALA A 224 6.05 1.03 -14.91
N HIS A 225 5.73 2.00 -15.77
CA HIS A 225 6.68 2.54 -16.75
C HIS A 225 7.79 3.39 -16.14
N ASP A 226 7.68 3.82 -14.88
CA ASP A 226 8.73 4.54 -14.14
C ASP A 226 9.65 3.59 -13.36
N GLY A 227 9.35 2.29 -13.35
CA GLY A 227 10.15 1.29 -12.63
C GLY A 227 11.53 1.05 -13.25
N HIS A 228 12.38 0.37 -12.48
CA HIS A 228 13.68 -0.12 -12.94
C HIS A 228 13.52 -1.40 -13.75
N PHE A 229 14.22 -1.48 -14.88
CA PHE A 229 14.26 -2.64 -15.76
C PHE A 229 15.68 -3.15 -15.90
N THR A 230 15.88 -4.46 -15.73
CA THR A 230 17.16 -5.10 -16.07
C THR A 230 17.42 -5.03 -17.57
N VAL A 231 16.36 -5.12 -18.38
CA VAL A 231 16.39 -5.00 -19.83
C VAL A 231 15.50 -3.83 -20.25
N GLU A 232 16.10 -2.70 -20.62
CA GLU A 232 15.39 -1.45 -20.86
C GLU A 232 14.31 -1.54 -21.97
N SER A 233 14.48 -2.43 -22.96
CA SER A 233 13.47 -2.66 -24.00
C SER A 233 12.13 -3.18 -23.45
N ASP A 234 12.12 -3.79 -22.27
CA ASP A 234 10.90 -4.27 -21.62
C ASP A 234 9.98 -3.12 -21.19
N ARG A 235 10.51 -1.90 -20.99
CA ARG A 235 9.69 -0.75 -20.56
C ARG A 235 8.54 -0.48 -21.51
N ALA A 236 8.81 -0.50 -22.82
CA ALA A 236 7.79 -0.29 -23.85
C ALA A 236 6.72 -1.39 -23.82
N ARG A 237 7.14 -2.64 -23.63
CA ARG A 237 6.26 -3.80 -23.51
C ARG A 237 5.37 -3.70 -22.27
N VAL A 238 5.94 -3.37 -21.11
CA VAL A 238 5.19 -3.16 -19.87
C VAL A 238 4.18 -2.03 -20.02
N ALA A 239 4.55 -0.92 -20.68
CA ALA A 239 3.63 0.19 -20.93
C ALA A 239 2.44 -0.21 -21.83
N GLU A 240 2.69 -0.98 -22.89
CA GLU A 240 1.64 -1.50 -23.78
C GLU A 240 0.67 -2.41 -23.03
N VAL A 241 1.20 -3.36 -22.25
CA VAL A 241 0.40 -4.30 -21.47
C VAL A 241 -0.47 -3.57 -20.44
N LEU A 242 0.13 -2.62 -19.73
CA LEU A 242 -0.60 -1.81 -18.75
C LEU A 242 -1.71 -0.99 -19.42
N HIS A 243 -1.46 -0.44 -20.62
CA HIS A 243 -2.47 0.29 -21.38
C HIS A 243 -3.68 -0.59 -21.70
N ILE A 244 -3.46 -1.84 -22.14
CA ILE A 244 -4.54 -2.80 -22.42
C ILE A 244 -5.35 -3.09 -21.14
N ALA A 245 -4.67 -3.34 -20.02
CA ALA A 245 -5.33 -3.59 -18.71
C ALA A 245 -6.23 -2.41 -18.32
N PHE A 246 -5.70 -1.20 -18.49
CA PHE A 246 -6.37 0.04 -18.13
C PHE A 246 -7.64 0.27 -18.95
N GLU A 247 -7.57 0.10 -20.27
CA GLU A 247 -8.73 0.26 -21.14
C GLU A 247 -9.80 -0.79 -20.83
N SER A 248 -9.39 -2.04 -20.59
CA SER A 248 -10.33 -3.11 -20.22
C SER A 248 -11.07 -2.78 -18.93
N LYS A 249 -10.35 -2.38 -17.89
CA LYS A 249 -10.95 -1.99 -16.61
C LYS A 249 -11.90 -0.82 -16.77
N LEU A 250 -11.51 0.23 -17.51
CA LEU A 250 -12.39 1.38 -17.77
C LEU A 250 -13.66 0.97 -18.50
N ALA A 251 -13.58 0.08 -19.49
CA ALA A 251 -14.74 -0.42 -20.24
C ALA A 251 -15.70 -1.24 -19.37
N SER A 252 -15.19 -1.94 -18.35
CA SER A 252 -16.00 -2.73 -17.41
C SER A 252 -16.75 -1.90 -16.37
N LEU A 253 -16.29 -0.69 -16.09
CA LEU A 253 -16.83 0.16 -15.03
C LEU A 253 -17.97 1.04 -15.56
N SER A 254 -19.00 1.24 -14.75
CA SER A 254 -20.01 2.27 -15.03
C SER A 254 -19.37 3.66 -15.06
N LYS A 255 -19.79 4.52 -15.99
CA LYS A 255 -19.32 5.91 -16.09
C LYS A 255 -19.63 6.75 -14.84
N GLU A 256 -20.66 6.37 -14.09
CA GLU A 256 -21.03 7.01 -12.80
C GLU A 256 -20.11 6.57 -11.64
N SER A 257 -19.30 5.53 -11.83
CA SER A 257 -18.41 5.01 -10.80
C SER A 257 -17.33 6.04 -10.42
N HIS A 258 -17.11 6.20 -9.12
CA HIS A 258 -16.01 7.01 -8.59
C HIS A 258 -14.65 6.48 -9.05
N LEU A 259 -14.47 5.15 -9.06
CA LEU A 259 -13.25 4.52 -9.54
C LEU A 259 -13.04 4.76 -11.04
N PHE A 260 -14.11 4.74 -11.85
CA PHE A 260 -14.03 5.05 -13.28
C PHE A 260 -13.48 6.46 -13.49
N ARG A 261 -14.08 7.47 -12.85
CA ARG A 261 -13.66 8.87 -12.99
C ARG A 261 -12.23 9.09 -12.47
N TYR A 262 -11.85 8.46 -11.35
CA TYR A 262 -10.49 8.53 -10.81
C TYR A 262 -9.45 7.93 -11.77
N LEU A 263 -9.68 6.72 -12.27
CA LEU A 263 -8.79 6.06 -13.22
C LEU A 263 -8.71 6.85 -14.53
N LEU A 264 -9.85 7.26 -15.08
CA LEU A 264 -9.88 8.02 -16.32
C LEU A 264 -9.09 9.33 -16.20
N ALA A 265 -9.26 10.07 -15.10
CA ALA A 265 -8.51 11.31 -14.87
C ALA A 265 -7.00 11.07 -14.66
N GLY A 266 -6.64 9.92 -14.04
CA GLY A 266 -5.26 9.51 -13.83
C GLY A 266 -4.58 8.89 -15.06
N LYS A 267 -5.31 8.55 -16.13
CA LYS A 267 -4.85 7.72 -17.27
C LYS A 267 -3.52 8.18 -17.84
N SER A 268 -3.39 9.46 -18.22
CA SER A 268 -2.14 9.97 -18.82
C SER A 268 -0.95 9.86 -17.87
N ARG A 269 -1.15 10.08 -16.56
CA ARG A 269 -0.09 9.99 -15.55
C ARG A 269 0.31 8.53 -15.32
N LEU A 270 -0.65 7.64 -15.10
CA LEU A 270 -0.42 6.24 -14.76
C LEU A 270 0.19 5.44 -15.93
N LEU A 271 -0.15 5.80 -17.17
CA LEU A 271 0.34 5.17 -18.39
C LEU A 271 1.56 5.87 -19.02
N GLY A 272 2.03 6.98 -18.46
CA GLY A 272 3.18 7.73 -19.01
C GLY A 272 2.89 8.40 -20.34
N LEU A 273 1.62 8.61 -20.66
CA LEU A 273 1.19 9.21 -21.91
C LEU A 273 1.35 10.73 -21.86
N ARG A 274 1.45 11.33 -23.06
CA ARG A 274 1.34 12.79 -23.19
C ARG A 274 -0.04 13.24 -22.70
N ARG A 275 -0.10 14.45 -22.14
CA ARG A 275 -1.37 15.05 -21.74
C ARG A 275 -2.25 15.20 -22.97
N SER A 276 -3.51 14.84 -22.84
CA SER A 276 -4.51 15.21 -23.84
C SER A 276 -4.62 16.73 -23.90
N PRO A 277 -4.81 17.32 -25.10
CA PRO A 277 -5.01 18.76 -25.23
C PRO A 277 -6.23 19.22 -24.43
N ALA A 278 -6.24 20.49 -24.03
CA ALA A 278 -7.39 21.10 -23.38
C ALA A 278 -8.63 20.94 -24.28
N VAL A 279 -9.64 20.25 -23.76
CA VAL A 279 -10.92 20.06 -24.43
C VAL A 279 -11.86 21.20 -24.08
N SER A 280 -12.93 21.40 -24.86
CA SER A 280 -13.99 22.31 -24.45
C SER A 280 -14.64 21.78 -23.16
N LEU A 281 -15.34 22.65 -22.41
CA LEU A 281 -15.95 22.21 -21.15
C LEU A 281 -17.04 21.16 -21.41
N GLU A 282 -17.74 21.27 -22.53
CA GLU A 282 -18.76 20.31 -22.97
C GLU A 282 -18.14 18.93 -23.25
N SER A 283 -17.01 18.91 -23.97
CA SER A 283 -16.27 17.66 -24.24
C SER A 283 -15.65 17.09 -22.97
N PHE A 284 -15.25 17.92 -22.01
CA PHE A 284 -14.79 17.48 -20.69
C PHE A 284 -15.91 16.78 -19.90
N VAL A 285 -17.10 17.38 -19.85
CA VAL A 285 -18.29 16.84 -19.18
C VAL A 285 -18.68 15.49 -19.78
N GLU A 286 -18.73 15.40 -21.12
CA GLU A 286 -19.03 14.15 -21.83
C GLU A 286 -17.96 13.08 -21.58
N HIS A 287 -16.68 13.47 -21.59
CA HIS A 287 -15.55 12.56 -21.39
C HIS A 287 -15.63 11.83 -20.04
N PHE A 288 -16.01 12.53 -18.98
CA PHE A 288 -16.15 11.97 -17.64
C PHE A 288 -17.53 11.36 -17.34
N GLY A 289 -18.43 11.35 -18.33
CA GLY A 289 -19.76 10.75 -18.19
C GLY A 289 -20.64 11.50 -17.20
N PHE A 290 -20.58 12.82 -17.20
CA PHE A 290 -21.59 13.67 -16.58
C PHE A 290 -22.78 13.81 -17.54
N GLU A 291 -24.00 13.86 -17.02
CA GLU A 291 -25.22 13.91 -17.84
C GLU A 291 -25.36 15.25 -18.57
N SER A 292 -24.98 16.34 -17.89
CA SER A 292 -25.01 17.69 -18.44
C SER A 292 -24.00 18.60 -17.73
N MET A 293 -23.78 19.78 -18.30
CA MET A 293 -22.94 20.80 -17.67
C MET A 293 -23.54 21.27 -16.34
N GLU A 294 -24.86 21.40 -16.25
CA GLU A 294 -25.57 21.76 -15.02
C GLU A 294 -25.38 20.71 -13.93
N GLU A 295 -25.43 19.42 -14.28
CA GLU A 295 -25.15 18.32 -13.34
C GLU A 295 -23.70 18.36 -12.85
N ALA A 296 -22.75 18.51 -13.76
CA ALA A 296 -21.32 18.61 -13.43
C ALA A 296 -21.00 19.79 -12.48
N ILE A 297 -21.69 20.92 -12.63
CA ILE A 297 -21.55 22.10 -11.76
C ILE A 297 -22.27 21.90 -10.41
N ALA A 298 -23.46 21.29 -10.42
CA ALA A 298 -24.30 21.13 -9.25
C ALA A 298 -23.86 19.98 -8.33
N GLN A 299 -23.11 19.00 -8.83
CA GLN A 299 -22.68 17.84 -8.06
C GLN A 299 -21.72 18.24 -6.93
N LYS A 300 -22.07 17.88 -5.68
CA LYS A 300 -21.28 18.21 -4.47
C LYS A 300 -20.68 16.99 -3.77
N THR A 301 -21.01 15.80 -4.24
CA THR A 301 -20.61 14.51 -3.64
C THR A 301 -20.07 13.59 -4.74
N GLY A 302 -19.31 12.57 -4.34
CA GLY A 302 -18.70 11.66 -5.31
C GLY A 302 -17.44 12.25 -5.97
N MET A 303 -16.98 11.62 -7.04
CA MET A 303 -15.91 12.17 -7.88
C MET A 303 -16.46 13.25 -8.81
N VAL A 304 -16.40 14.49 -8.33
CA VAL A 304 -16.94 15.68 -8.99
C VAL A 304 -16.04 16.21 -10.12
N ALA A 305 -16.60 17.06 -10.98
CA ALA A 305 -15.89 17.64 -12.13
C ALA A 305 -14.62 18.40 -11.75
N THR A 306 -14.63 19.14 -10.63
CA THR A 306 -13.46 19.90 -10.15
C THR A 306 -12.32 18.98 -9.70
N ALA A 307 -12.63 17.83 -9.11
CA ALA A 307 -11.64 16.79 -8.77
C ALA A 307 -11.06 16.13 -10.03
N CYS A 308 -11.90 15.85 -11.03
CA CYS A 308 -11.44 15.33 -12.32
C CYS A 308 -10.50 16.32 -13.01
N ALA A 309 -10.85 17.61 -13.05
CA ALA A 309 -10.03 18.67 -13.66
C ALA A 309 -8.68 18.83 -12.95
N VAL A 310 -8.65 18.67 -11.63
CA VAL A 310 -7.41 18.67 -10.84
C VAL A 310 -6.52 17.47 -11.18
N LEU A 311 -7.09 16.26 -11.26
CA LEU A 311 -6.34 15.04 -11.57
C LEU A 311 -5.80 15.02 -13.00
N THR A 312 -6.54 15.59 -13.97
CA THR A 312 -6.05 15.76 -15.35
C THR A 312 -5.10 16.95 -15.51
N GLU A 313 -5.00 17.80 -14.49
CA GLU A 313 -4.36 19.12 -14.55
C GLU A 313 -4.89 20.03 -15.67
N ASP A 314 -6.18 19.91 -15.98
CA ASP A 314 -6.88 20.82 -16.89
C ASP A 314 -7.29 22.10 -16.14
N LEU A 315 -6.34 23.03 -16.04
CA LEU A 315 -6.55 24.31 -15.35
C LEU A 315 -7.63 25.16 -16.03
N VAL A 316 -7.80 25.03 -17.35
CA VAL A 316 -8.80 25.80 -18.10
C VAL A 316 -10.20 25.32 -17.71
N SER A 317 -10.42 24.02 -17.68
CA SER A 317 -11.70 23.45 -17.22
C SER A 317 -11.94 23.76 -15.74
N LEU A 318 -10.90 23.68 -14.89
CA LEU A 318 -11.00 24.06 -13.48
C LEU A 318 -11.44 25.52 -13.28
N GLU A 319 -10.87 26.45 -14.05
CA GLU A 319 -11.24 27.87 -14.02
C GLU A 319 -12.68 28.10 -14.46
N ARG A 320 -13.09 27.50 -15.56
CA ARG A 320 -14.46 27.62 -16.07
C ARG A 320 -15.48 27.04 -15.09
N LEU A 321 -15.16 25.91 -14.44
CA LEU A 321 -15.99 25.33 -13.38
C LEU A 321 -16.10 26.29 -12.19
N ALA A 322 -15.00 26.93 -11.79
CA ALA A 322 -14.99 27.92 -10.72
C ALA A 322 -15.80 29.18 -11.07
N GLU A 323 -15.67 29.70 -12.29
CA GLU A 323 -16.47 30.83 -12.81
C GLU A 323 -17.97 30.50 -12.84
N ALA A 324 -18.30 29.25 -13.18
CA ALA A 324 -19.66 28.71 -13.14
C ALA A 324 -20.15 28.39 -11.71
N LYS A 325 -19.35 28.69 -10.67
CA LYS A 325 -19.64 28.48 -9.25
C LYS A 325 -19.80 27.02 -8.83
N ALA A 326 -19.10 26.10 -9.50
CA ALA A 326 -18.96 24.73 -9.02
C ALA A 326 -18.26 24.68 -7.65
N GLU A 327 -18.57 23.68 -6.83
CA GLU A 327 -17.95 23.48 -5.52
C GLU A 327 -16.46 23.09 -5.68
N LEU A 328 -15.57 23.85 -5.03
CA LEU A 328 -14.11 23.66 -5.11
C LEU A 328 -13.54 22.86 -3.94
N ASN A 329 -14.29 22.75 -2.84
CA ASN A 329 -13.87 21.99 -1.66
C ASN A 329 -14.83 20.85 -1.28
N PRO A 330 -15.39 20.07 -2.23
CA PRO A 330 -16.26 18.97 -1.87
C PRO A 330 -15.46 17.87 -1.16
N GLN A 331 -16.13 17.20 -0.24
CA GLN A 331 -15.60 16.04 0.45
C GLN A 331 -15.79 14.81 -0.45
N LEU A 332 -14.70 14.32 -1.00
CA LEU A 332 -14.66 13.21 -1.93
C LEU A 332 -14.96 11.87 -1.25
N PRO A 333 -15.51 10.89 -2.01
CA PRO A 333 -15.74 9.54 -1.53
C PRO A 333 -14.41 8.85 -1.22
N GLY A 334 -14.47 7.80 -0.40
CA GLY A 334 -13.34 6.88 -0.28
C GLY A 334 -13.31 5.95 -1.49
N ILE A 335 -12.12 5.72 -2.04
CA ILE A 335 -11.85 4.74 -3.10
C ILE A 335 -10.67 3.89 -2.61
N MET A 336 -11.00 2.81 -1.91
CA MET A 336 -10.04 2.06 -1.10
C MET A 336 -9.03 1.30 -1.94
N GLU A 337 -9.46 0.86 -3.13
CA GLU A 337 -8.64 0.19 -4.13
C GLU A 337 -7.40 1.02 -4.49
N VAL A 338 -7.50 2.35 -4.37
CA VAL A 338 -6.42 3.31 -4.66
C VAL A 338 -5.98 4.08 -3.40
N GLY A 339 -6.35 3.61 -2.20
CA GLY A 339 -5.95 4.21 -0.93
C GLY A 339 -6.55 5.58 -0.62
N LEU A 340 -7.60 6.00 -1.32
CA LEU A 340 -8.30 7.25 -1.01
C LEU A 340 -9.27 7.04 0.14
N THR A 341 -8.99 7.65 1.29
CA THR A 341 -9.92 7.64 2.42
C THR A 341 -11.02 8.68 2.24
N ARG A 342 -12.15 8.54 2.95
CA ARG A 342 -13.28 9.49 2.83
C ARG A 342 -12.88 10.92 3.22
N GLY A 343 -13.45 11.88 2.51
CA GLY A 343 -13.39 13.30 2.84
C GLY A 343 -12.18 14.05 2.33
N TRP A 344 -11.40 13.47 1.42
CA TRP A 344 -10.39 14.25 0.72
C TRP A 344 -11.04 15.40 -0.03
N THR A 345 -10.32 16.51 -0.23
CA THR A 345 -10.77 17.61 -1.11
C THR A 345 -9.96 17.58 -2.40
N PRO A 346 -10.35 18.32 -3.46
CA PRO A 346 -9.51 18.47 -4.65
C PRO A 346 -8.09 18.98 -4.32
N LEU A 347 -7.93 19.80 -3.28
CA LEU A 347 -6.60 20.22 -2.80
C LEU A 347 -5.77 19.04 -2.29
N HIS A 348 -6.36 18.11 -1.55
CA HIS A 348 -5.67 16.89 -1.10
C HIS A 348 -5.18 16.05 -2.30
N LEU A 349 -6.02 15.89 -3.32
CA LEU A 349 -5.64 15.19 -4.56
C LEU A 349 -4.46 15.88 -5.25
N ALA A 350 -4.54 17.20 -5.45
CA ALA A 350 -3.49 17.97 -6.09
C ALA A 350 -2.12 17.79 -5.39
N LEU A 351 -2.11 17.93 -4.05
CA LEU A 351 -0.89 17.82 -3.23
C LEU A 351 -0.30 16.40 -3.23
N SER A 352 -1.15 15.38 -3.23
CA SER A 352 -0.74 13.97 -3.23
C SER A 352 -0.11 13.49 -4.55
N HIS A 353 -0.21 14.31 -5.60
CA HIS A 353 0.30 14.02 -6.94
C HIS A 353 1.33 15.07 -7.41
N CYS A 354 2.00 15.76 -6.48
CA CYS A 354 2.96 16.82 -6.79
C CYS A 354 4.32 16.36 -7.36
N SER A 355 4.52 15.05 -7.53
CA SER A 355 5.79 14.49 -7.99
C SER A 355 6.09 14.86 -9.45
N HIS A 356 7.38 15.07 -9.77
CA HIS A 356 7.84 15.46 -11.11
C HIS A 356 7.21 16.76 -11.67
N GLY A 357 6.92 17.74 -10.79
CA GLY A 357 6.36 19.05 -11.17
C GLY A 357 4.88 19.02 -11.60
N ARG A 358 4.25 17.84 -11.56
CA ARG A 358 2.80 17.65 -11.73
C ARG A 358 2.07 18.10 -10.46
N GLY A 359 0.74 18.25 -10.50
CA GLY A 359 -0.10 18.58 -9.33
C GLY A 359 0.04 19.99 -8.72
N THR A 360 1.25 20.55 -8.63
CA THR A 360 1.56 21.82 -7.97
C THR A 360 0.81 22.99 -8.61
N ARG A 361 0.68 23.01 -9.93
CA ARG A 361 -0.10 24.04 -10.66
C ARG A 361 -1.59 23.99 -10.34
N ALA A 362 -2.14 22.79 -10.17
CA ALA A 362 -3.53 22.62 -9.78
C ALA A 362 -3.75 23.05 -8.32
N ALA A 363 -2.82 22.71 -7.42
CA ALA A 363 -2.84 23.18 -6.04
C ALA A 363 -2.75 24.71 -5.95
N GLU A 364 -1.82 25.32 -6.68
CA GLU A 364 -1.65 26.78 -6.76
C GLU A 364 -2.95 27.44 -7.24
N ARG A 365 -3.56 26.87 -8.28
CA ARG A 365 -4.81 27.41 -8.80
C ARG A 365 -5.95 27.30 -7.79
N LEU A 366 -6.12 26.16 -7.14
CA LEU A 366 -7.12 25.98 -6.07
C LEU A 366 -6.93 26.97 -4.93
N LEU A 367 -5.70 27.18 -4.47
CA LEU A 367 -5.38 28.14 -3.41
C LEU A 367 -5.68 29.58 -3.84
N SER A 368 -5.38 29.95 -5.09
CA SER A 368 -5.76 31.26 -5.66
C SER A 368 -7.29 31.46 -5.72
N LEU A 369 -8.04 30.35 -5.86
CA LEU A 369 -9.50 30.31 -5.83
C LEU A 369 -10.05 30.15 -4.40
N ARG A 370 -9.24 30.42 -3.38
CA ARG A 370 -9.59 30.40 -1.94
C ARG A 370 -9.88 29.02 -1.36
N ALA A 371 -9.27 27.95 -1.88
CA ALA A 371 -9.20 26.69 -1.15
C ALA A 371 -8.49 26.90 0.20
N ASP A 372 -9.00 26.27 1.25
CA ASP A 372 -8.43 26.41 2.60
C ASP A 372 -7.15 25.55 2.74
N PRO A 373 -5.97 26.16 2.93
CA PRO A 373 -4.71 25.45 3.12
C PRO A 373 -4.68 24.62 4.43
N ASN A 374 -5.54 24.94 5.39
CA ASN A 374 -5.70 24.22 6.65
C ASN A 374 -6.94 23.29 6.63
N SER A 375 -7.40 22.90 5.44
CA SER A 375 -8.45 21.89 5.33
C SER A 375 -7.97 20.52 5.82
N CYS A 376 -8.89 19.76 6.39
CA CYS A 376 -8.69 18.36 6.77
C CYS A 376 -9.63 17.45 6.00
N ASN A 377 -9.22 16.19 5.80
CA ASN A 377 -10.15 15.15 5.43
C ASN A 377 -11.07 14.74 6.59
N ARG A 378 -12.00 13.81 6.35
CA ARG A 378 -12.95 13.35 7.39
C ARG A 378 -12.27 12.66 8.59
N GLY A 379 -11.06 12.14 8.39
CA GLY A 379 -10.23 11.57 9.47
C GLY A 379 -9.48 12.61 10.29
N GLY A 380 -9.49 13.88 9.89
CA GLY A 380 -8.73 14.95 10.54
C GLY A 380 -7.31 15.14 10.01
N MET A 381 -6.95 14.45 8.92
CA MET A 381 -5.61 14.57 8.33
C MET A 381 -5.48 15.91 7.59
N PRO A 382 -4.48 16.75 7.90
CA PRO A 382 -4.31 18.07 7.29
C PRO A 382 -3.78 17.98 5.85
N ALA A 383 -4.27 18.85 4.96
CA ALA A 383 -3.86 18.91 3.55
C ALA A 383 -2.33 19.02 3.38
N LEU A 384 -1.66 19.82 4.23
CA LEU A 384 -0.21 19.99 4.20
C LEU A 384 0.58 18.67 4.30
N GLY A 385 0.07 17.69 5.05
CA GLY A 385 0.76 16.40 5.21
C GLY A 385 0.69 15.47 3.98
N PHE A 386 -0.10 15.84 2.96
CA PHE A 386 -0.18 15.10 1.69
C PHE A 386 0.81 15.60 0.64
N CYS A 387 1.58 16.66 0.90
CA CYS A 387 2.58 17.17 -0.03
C CYS A 387 3.64 16.11 -0.34
N THR A 388 3.92 15.89 -1.63
CA THR A 388 4.97 14.96 -2.08
C THR A 388 6.22 15.66 -2.62
N SER A 389 6.27 16.99 -2.62
CA SER A 389 7.43 17.78 -3.08
C SER A 389 7.70 19.00 -2.20
N VAL A 390 8.93 19.51 -2.25
CA VAL A 390 9.35 20.72 -1.52
C VAL A 390 8.61 21.95 -2.04
N GLU A 391 8.36 22.02 -3.35
CA GLU A 391 7.60 23.09 -4.00
C GLU A 391 6.17 23.15 -3.47
N ALA A 392 5.51 21.99 -3.31
CA ALA A 392 4.15 21.92 -2.76
C ALA A 392 4.11 22.39 -1.29
N VAL A 393 5.12 22.02 -0.49
CA VAL A 393 5.24 22.53 0.89
C VAL A 393 5.41 24.04 0.89
N ASN A 394 6.31 24.59 0.06
CA ASN A 394 6.52 26.04 -0.03
C ASN A 394 5.23 26.78 -0.41
N LEU A 395 4.53 26.31 -1.44
CA LEU A 395 3.26 26.88 -1.89
C LEU A 395 2.19 26.90 -0.78
N MET A 396 2.07 25.80 -0.03
CA MET A 396 1.14 25.72 1.10
C MET A 396 1.49 26.73 2.20
N LEU A 397 2.79 26.85 2.53
CA LEU A 397 3.26 27.82 3.54
C LEU A 397 3.07 29.27 3.10
N GLU A 398 3.34 29.60 1.84
CA GLU A 398 3.07 30.91 1.24
C GLU A 398 1.57 31.24 1.28
N SER A 399 0.73 30.22 1.12
CA SER A 399 -0.72 30.32 1.26
C SER A 399 -1.21 30.33 2.70
N ARG A 400 -0.30 30.39 3.70
CA ARG A 400 -0.58 30.43 5.15
C ARG A 400 -1.07 29.12 5.76
N ALA A 401 -0.63 27.98 5.23
CA ALA A 401 -0.79 26.70 5.91
C ALA A 401 -0.06 26.72 7.26
N GLU A 402 -0.74 26.26 8.30
CA GLU A 402 -0.21 26.11 9.65
C GLU A 402 0.55 24.78 9.75
N VAL A 403 1.86 24.84 10.02
CA VAL A 403 2.77 23.68 9.97
C VAL A 403 2.40 22.58 10.96
N ASN A 404 1.99 22.98 12.16
CA ASN A 404 1.62 22.06 13.25
C ASN A 404 0.10 21.93 13.39
N PHE A 405 -0.66 22.26 12.34
CA PHE A 405 -2.10 22.12 12.34
C PHE A 405 -2.50 20.65 12.49
N SER A 406 -3.47 20.42 13.38
CA SER A 406 -4.06 19.12 13.64
C SER A 406 -5.47 19.32 14.16
N ARG A 407 -6.42 18.55 13.64
CA ARG A 407 -7.82 18.59 14.06
C ARG A 407 -8.46 17.22 13.92
N GLY A 408 -9.49 16.95 14.71
CA GLY A 408 -10.33 15.76 14.55
C GLY A 408 -9.77 14.51 15.23
N PRO A 409 -10.58 13.45 15.36
CA PRO A 409 -10.27 12.31 16.21
C PRO A 409 -9.12 11.42 15.74
N GLY A 410 -8.64 11.56 14.50
CA GLY A 410 -7.46 10.87 13.97
C GLY A 410 -6.39 11.81 13.41
N GLY A 411 -6.46 13.11 13.73
CA GLY A 411 -5.65 14.13 13.09
C GLY A 411 -4.16 14.05 13.45
N LEU A 412 -3.36 13.37 12.64
CA LEU A 412 -1.90 13.44 12.69
C LEU A 412 -1.40 14.87 12.35
N THR A 413 -0.22 15.24 12.84
CA THR A 413 0.47 16.45 12.35
C THR A 413 0.89 16.24 10.89
N ALA A 414 1.07 17.33 10.14
CA ALA A 414 1.56 17.24 8.77
C ALA A 414 2.88 16.46 8.66
N LEU A 415 3.78 16.63 9.65
CA LEU A 415 5.03 15.89 9.73
C LEU A 415 4.82 14.39 9.91
N ALA A 416 4.01 13.96 10.89
CA ALA A 416 3.74 12.54 11.11
C ALA A 416 3.01 11.90 9.91
N LEU A 417 2.08 12.64 9.29
CA LEU A 417 1.39 12.18 8.09
C LEU A 417 2.35 12.03 6.90
N SER A 418 3.28 12.96 6.70
CA SER A 418 4.27 12.86 5.61
C SER A 418 5.14 11.61 5.72
N THR A 419 5.50 11.21 6.94
CA THR A 419 6.24 9.96 7.20
C THR A 419 5.38 8.71 6.97
N LEU A 420 4.10 8.74 7.37
CA LEU A 420 3.15 7.65 7.12
C LEU A 420 2.97 7.41 5.61
N LEU A 421 2.84 8.50 4.85
CA LEU A 421 2.60 8.47 3.41
C LEU A 421 3.88 8.33 2.57
N CYS A 422 5.00 7.96 3.22
CA CYS A 422 6.31 7.72 2.60
C CYS A 422 6.78 8.89 1.73
N ALA A 423 6.55 10.14 2.14
CA ALA A 423 7.01 11.30 1.39
C ALA A 423 8.55 11.32 1.28
N PRO A 424 9.14 11.91 0.21
CA PRO A 424 10.58 12.05 0.09
C PRO A 424 11.20 12.72 1.32
N ALA A 425 12.43 12.32 1.69
CA ALA A 425 13.10 12.81 2.89
C ALA A 425 13.28 14.35 2.87
N GLU A 426 13.39 14.95 1.69
CA GLU A 426 13.48 16.39 1.45
C GLU A 426 12.21 17.12 1.88
N VAL A 427 11.03 16.49 1.73
CA VAL A 427 9.74 17.04 2.19
C VAL A 427 9.71 17.10 3.72
N VAL A 428 10.12 16.00 4.37
CA VAL A 428 10.21 15.91 5.84
C VAL A 428 11.20 16.94 6.37
N GLN A 429 12.37 17.05 5.75
CA GLN A 429 13.38 18.04 6.09
C GLN A 429 12.86 19.47 5.93
N ARG A 430 12.12 19.75 4.86
CA ARG A 430 11.54 21.08 4.60
C ARG A 430 10.47 21.45 5.63
N LEU A 431 9.64 20.51 6.05
CA LEU A 431 8.65 20.72 7.12
C LEU A 431 9.33 21.05 8.45
N LEU A 432 10.41 20.34 8.80
CA LEU A 432 11.20 20.62 10.00
C LEU A 432 11.86 22.00 9.95
N GLN A 433 12.40 22.41 8.78
CA GLN A 433 12.89 23.78 8.56
C GLN A 433 11.77 24.84 8.71
N ALA A 434 10.53 24.47 8.39
CA ALA A 434 9.34 25.29 8.63
C ALA A 434 8.89 25.32 10.10
N ARG A 435 9.67 24.74 11.03
CA ARG A 435 9.33 24.58 12.46
C ARG A 435 8.19 23.60 12.73
N ALA A 436 8.08 22.54 11.93
CA ALA A 436 7.30 21.38 12.34
C ALA A 436 7.88 20.78 13.62
N ASP A 437 7.01 20.48 14.59
CA ASP A 437 7.43 19.87 15.85
C ASP A 437 7.65 18.37 15.64
N PRO A 438 8.90 17.86 15.71
CA PRO A 438 9.18 16.43 15.59
C PRO A 438 8.54 15.59 16.70
N ASN A 439 8.21 16.21 17.82
CA ASN A 439 7.56 15.61 18.98
C ASN A 439 6.07 15.97 19.06
N GLY A 440 5.57 16.68 18.05
CA GLY A 440 4.20 17.17 17.98
C GLY A 440 3.21 16.01 17.94
N ARG A 441 2.39 15.92 18.99
CA ARG A 441 1.32 14.93 19.09
C ARG A 441 0.08 15.52 18.42
N GLY A 442 -0.35 14.90 17.34
CA GLY A 442 -1.63 15.23 16.73
C GLY A 442 -2.81 14.94 17.68
N CYS A 443 -4.02 15.18 17.22
CA CYS A 443 -5.25 14.77 17.90
C CYS A 443 -5.47 13.25 17.73
N GLY A 444 -6.08 12.59 18.72
CA GLY A 444 -6.48 11.18 18.60
C GLY A 444 -5.47 10.20 19.17
N ILE A 445 -4.87 9.35 18.33
CA ILE A 445 -3.85 8.35 18.74
C ILE A 445 -2.62 9.04 19.36
N GLY A 446 -2.34 10.28 18.94
CA GLY A 446 -1.32 11.13 19.55
C GLY A 446 0.10 10.58 19.44
N HIS A 447 0.40 9.94 18.32
CA HIS A 447 1.76 9.55 17.93
C HIS A 447 2.48 10.71 17.25
N ALA A 448 3.76 10.86 17.61
CA ALA A 448 4.70 11.72 16.90
C ALA A 448 5.27 10.99 15.66
N ALA A 449 6.01 11.71 14.82
CA ALA A 449 6.49 11.20 13.54
C ALA A 449 7.32 9.90 13.66
N LEU A 450 8.18 9.78 14.68
CA LEU A 450 8.97 8.56 14.90
C LEU A 450 8.10 7.32 15.19
N SER A 451 7.02 7.46 15.97
CA SER A 451 6.12 6.34 16.26
C SER A 451 5.24 6.01 15.06
N THR A 452 4.78 7.02 14.32
CA THR A 452 3.96 6.84 13.12
C THR A 452 4.73 6.13 12.00
N LEU A 453 6.06 6.33 11.89
CA LEU A 453 6.92 5.63 10.92
C LEU A 453 6.81 4.10 11.01
N ALA A 454 6.50 3.53 12.18
CA ALA A 454 6.36 2.09 12.35
C ALA A 454 5.24 1.50 11.50
N ILE A 455 4.22 2.29 11.14
CA ILE A 455 3.08 1.78 10.37
C ILE A 455 3.52 1.45 8.93
N SER A 456 4.31 2.32 8.30
CA SER A 456 4.75 2.18 6.90
C SER A 456 6.20 1.72 6.74
N ALA A 457 6.88 1.34 7.83
CA ALA A 457 8.33 1.13 7.85
C ALA A 457 8.85 0.17 6.76
N ASP A 458 8.14 -0.93 6.52
CA ASP A 458 8.57 -1.99 5.60
C ASP A 458 8.45 -1.60 4.12
N GLY A 459 7.46 -0.77 3.78
CA GLY A 459 7.24 -0.24 2.43
C GLY A 459 7.83 1.16 2.21
N ASN A 460 8.56 1.73 3.18
CA ASN A 460 9.10 3.09 3.11
C ASN A 460 10.54 3.10 2.59
N PRO A 461 10.80 3.50 1.32
CA PRO A 461 12.15 3.56 0.76
C PRO A 461 13.03 4.62 1.44
N HIS A 462 12.43 5.57 2.15
CA HIS A 462 13.10 6.66 2.84
C HIS A 462 13.26 6.44 4.36
N LEU A 463 12.93 5.24 4.88
CA LEU A 463 12.91 4.95 6.32
C LEU A 463 14.18 5.41 7.05
N LEU A 464 15.36 5.07 6.51
CA LEU A 464 16.65 5.43 7.12
C LEU A 464 16.84 6.95 7.18
N GLU A 465 16.52 7.65 6.09
CA GLU A 465 16.68 9.11 6.01
C GLU A 465 15.64 9.84 6.85
N HIS A 466 14.40 9.34 6.92
CA HIS A 466 13.38 9.86 7.84
C HIS A 466 13.85 9.77 9.29
N VAL A 467 14.35 8.62 9.73
CA VAL A 467 14.88 8.46 11.10
C VAL A 467 16.04 9.43 11.35
N LYS A 468 17.01 9.52 10.43
CA LYS A 468 18.15 10.44 10.56
C LYS A 468 17.70 11.90 10.68
N VAL A 469 16.85 12.36 9.77
CA VAL A 469 16.39 13.75 9.70
C VAL A 469 15.56 14.12 10.94
N LEU A 470 14.70 13.22 11.40
CA LEU A 470 13.91 13.44 12.63
C LEU A 470 14.81 13.54 13.87
N LEU A 471 15.79 12.64 14.02
CA LEU A 471 16.74 12.67 15.14
C LEU A 471 17.62 13.92 15.12
N GLN A 472 18.10 14.34 13.93
CA GLN A 472 18.83 15.60 13.76
C GLN A 472 18.00 16.81 14.19
N ALA A 473 16.69 16.77 13.95
CA ALA A 473 15.73 17.79 14.40
C ALA A 473 15.32 17.64 15.87
N ARG A 474 15.97 16.76 16.65
CA ARG A 474 15.72 16.51 18.08
C ARG A 474 14.36 15.85 18.36
N ALA A 475 13.92 14.94 17.48
CA ALA A 475 12.88 13.99 17.82
C ALA A 475 13.32 13.14 19.03
N ASP A 476 12.47 13.05 20.04
CA ASP A 476 12.71 12.25 21.23
C ASP A 476 12.39 10.78 20.91
N VAL A 477 13.44 9.98 20.80
CA VAL A 477 13.37 8.55 20.48
C VAL A 477 12.59 7.74 21.53
N ASN A 478 12.48 8.27 22.75
CA ASN A 478 11.82 7.64 23.88
C ASN A 478 10.45 8.26 24.20
N GLN A 479 9.97 9.17 23.35
CA GLN A 479 8.64 9.75 23.52
C GLN A 479 7.57 8.67 23.35
N GLY A 480 6.78 8.42 24.40
CA GLY A 480 5.58 7.61 24.34
C GLY A 480 4.44 8.32 23.58
N GLY A 481 3.50 7.55 23.05
CA GLY A 481 2.24 8.11 22.55
C GLY A 481 1.35 8.64 23.68
N GLN A 482 0.40 9.52 23.32
CA GLN A 482 -0.61 9.98 24.25
C GLN A 482 -1.94 10.09 23.53
N THR A 483 -2.83 9.15 23.80
CA THR A 483 -4.18 9.18 23.25
C THR A 483 -4.96 10.37 23.80
N GLY A 484 -5.87 10.92 23.00
CA GLY A 484 -6.73 12.02 23.36
C GLY A 484 -8.13 11.88 22.75
N GLY A 485 -9.07 12.66 23.29
CA GLY A 485 -10.46 12.69 22.80
C GLY A 485 -11.14 11.32 22.84
N ILE A 486 -11.84 10.97 21.76
CA ILE A 486 -12.58 9.71 21.67
C ILE A 486 -11.67 8.47 21.62
N VAL A 487 -10.44 8.61 21.14
CA VAL A 487 -9.47 7.51 21.05
C VAL A 487 -9.02 7.08 22.44
N TRP A 488 -8.87 8.01 23.38
CA TRP A 488 -8.60 7.69 24.78
C TRP A 488 -9.75 6.90 25.44
N ILE A 489 -11.00 7.27 25.12
CA ILE A 489 -12.16 6.50 25.60
C ILE A 489 -12.13 5.09 25.01
N TYR A 490 -11.86 4.98 23.71
CA TYR A 490 -11.72 3.68 23.03
C TYR A 490 -10.59 2.83 23.63
N GLU A 491 -9.44 3.43 23.92
CA GLU A 491 -8.33 2.77 24.63
C GLU A 491 -8.77 2.24 26.00
N ILE A 492 -9.50 3.02 26.81
CA ILE A 492 -10.04 2.55 28.10
C ILE A 492 -10.97 1.37 27.89
N LEU A 493 -11.86 1.43 26.89
CA LEU A 493 -12.78 0.36 26.58
C LEU A 493 -12.05 -0.93 26.17
N CYS A 494 -11.04 -0.84 25.30
CA CYS A 494 -10.18 -1.98 24.94
C CYS A 494 -9.50 -2.57 26.18
N ARG A 495 -8.97 -1.73 27.08
CA ARG A 495 -8.36 -2.19 28.34
C ARG A 495 -9.34 -2.90 29.27
N LEU A 496 -10.58 -2.40 29.37
CA LEU A 496 -11.63 -3.04 30.17
C LEU A 496 -12.04 -4.40 29.58
N LYS A 497 -12.17 -4.50 28.26
CA LYS A 497 -12.43 -5.76 27.54
C LYS A 497 -11.36 -6.81 27.86
N ASP A 498 -10.08 -6.45 27.73
CA ASP A 498 -8.95 -7.34 28.04
C ASP A 498 -8.96 -7.80 29.51
N THR A 499 -9.33 -6.92 30.43
CA THR A 499 -9.31 -7.20 31.87
C THR A 499 -10.49 -8.06 32.32
N LEU A 500 -11.69 -7.79 31.78
CA LEU A 500 -12.94 -8.42 32.22
C LEU A 500 -13.30 -9.67 31.40
N GLY A 501 -12.63 -9.91 30.26
CA GLY A 501 -12.94 -11.02 29.37
C GLY A 501 -14.36 -10.95 28.77
N CYS A 502 -14.98 -9.76 28.76
CA CYS A 502 -16.34 -9.54 28.30
C CYS A 502 -16.40 -8.56 27.12
N THR A 503 -17.38 -8.71 26.24
CA THR A 503 -17.57 -7.81 25.10
C THR A 503 -18.10 -6.45 25.56
N LEU A 504 -17.74 -5.37 24.87
CA LEU A 504 -18.23 -4.01 25.20
C LEU A 504 -19.77 -3.89 25.13
N GLU A 505 -20.41 -4.75 24.35
CA GLU A 505 -21.87 -4.91 24.31
C GLU A 505 -22.46 -5.32 25.67
N SER A 506 -21.78 -6.22 26.40
CA SER A 506 -22.21 -6.67 27.74
C SER A 506 -22.17 -5.55 28.80
N LEU A 507 -21.44 -4.47 28.53
CA LEU A 507 -21.31 -3.31 29.41
C LEU A 507 -22.28 -2.16 29.08
N GLY A 508 -23.08 -2.27 28.00
CA GLY A 508 -24.12 -1.30 27.65
C GLY A 508 -23.61 0.11 27.25
N ILE A 509 -22.33 0.25 26.91
CA ILE A 509 -21.70 1.55 26.58
C ILE A 509 -21.86 1.84 25.08
N SER A 510 -22.68 2.84 24.74
CA SER A 510 -22.84 3.35 23.37
C SER A 510 -22.05 4.64 23.17
N LEU A 511 -20.91 4.57 22.48
CA LEU A 511 -20.15 5.77 22.07
C LEU A 511 -20.56 6.18 20.66
N GLY A 512 -21.39 7.22 20.57
CA GLY A 512 -21.68 7.88 19.30
C GLY A 512 -20.45 8.62 18.79
N ILE A 513 -19.58 7.94 18.04
CA ILE A 513 -18.51 8.60 17.30
C ILE A 513 -19.13 9.21 16.04
N ASN A 514 -19.40 10.52 16.06
CA ASN A 514 -19.79 11.25 14.85
C ASN A 514 -18.72 11.06 13.77
N GLY A 515 -18.97 10.18 12.80
CA GLY A 515 -18.01 9.81 11.76
C GLY A 515 -17.80 8.30 11.58
N ALA A 516 -18.17 7.46 12.55
CA ALA A 516 -18.25 6.01 12.38
C ALA A 516 -19.59 5.61 11.73
N PRO A 517 -19.66 4.49 10.99
CA PRO A 517 -20.91 4.02 10.38
C PRO A 517 -22.01 3.82 11.43
N SER A 518 -23.26 3.97 10.99
CA SER A 518 -24.51 4.06 11.75
C SER A 518 -24.91 2.83 12.59
N SER A 519 -24.00 1.88 12.82
CA SER A 519 -24.22 0.76 13.73
C SER A 519 -22.94 0.41 14.49
N LEU A 520 -23.00 0.55 15.81
CA LEU A 520 -21.96 0.11 16.76
C LEU A 520 -21.78 -1.42 16.77
N SER A 521 -22.74 -2.18 16.23
CA SER A 521 -22.75 -3.65 16.25
C SER A 521 -21.64 -4.31 15.41
N GLY A 522 -20.99 -3.57 14.51
CA GLY A 522 -19.87 -4.09 13.69
C GLY A 522 -18.52 -3.40 13.95
N ALA A 523 -18.46 -2.44 14.88
CA ALA A 523 -17.26 -1.63 15.11
C ALA A 523 -16.29 -2.25 16.13
N LEU A 524 -16.75 -3.20 16.96
CA LEU A 524 -16.04 -3.69 18.16
C LEU A 524 -15.81 -5.21 18.19
N THR A 525 -16.29 -5.93 17.17
CA THR A 525 -16.36 -7.40 17.22
C THR A 525 -15.27 -8.10 16.40
N ASP A 526 -14.61 -7.45 15.43
CA ASP A 526 -13.63 -8.11 14.54
C ASP A 526 -12.33 -7.32 14.25
N ARG A 527 -11.86 -6.38 15.10
CA ARG A 527 -10.68 -5.52 14.77
C ARG A 527 -9.46 -5.72 15.66
N PRO A 528 -8.85 -6.92 15.72
CA PRO A 528 -7.81 -7.24 16.68
C PRO A 528 -6.57 -6.35 16.54
N LEU A 529 -6.10 -6.01 15.33
CA LEU A 529 -4.91 -5.15 15.18
C LEU A 529 -5.16 -3.72 15.65
N VAL A 530 -6.25 -3.06 15.24
CA VAL A 530 -6.54 -1.69 15.72
C VAL A 530 -6.84 -1.67 17.21
N GLU A 531 -7.52 -2.67 17.75
CA GLU A 531 -7.75 -2.78 19.20
C GLU A 531 -6.42 -2.91 19.95
N ARG A 532 -5.55 -3.84 19.55
CA ARG A 532 -4.21 -4.02 20.13
C ARG A 532 -3.37 -2.75 19.99
N PHE A 533 -3.33 -2.17 18.79
CA PHE A 533 -2.58 -0.94 18.52
C PHE A 533 -3.06 0.23 19.39
N THR A 534 -4.38 0.37 19.56
CA THR A 534 -4.95 1.44 20.39
C THR A 534 -4.71 1.21 21.87
N ALA A 535 -4.82 -0.04 22.34
CA ALA A 535 -4.56 -0.40 23.72
C ALA A 535 -3.10 -0.13 24.12
N GLU A 536 -2.17 -0.33 23.17
CA GLU A 536 -0.74 -0.09 23.34
C GLU A 536 -0.29 1.29 22.81
N ALA A 537 -1.23 2.20 22.49
CA ALA A 537 -0.92 3.46 21.81
C ALA A 537 0.00 4.39 22.61
N SER A 538 0.08 4.22 23.93
CA SER A 538 1.02 4.99 24.77
C SER A 538 2.50 4.57 24.64
N SER A 539 2.79 3.53 23.85
CA SER A 539 4.14 3.03 23.64
C SER A 539 5.06 4.04 22.96
N THR A 540 6.36 3.91 23.21
CA THR A 540 7.40 4.65 22.48
C THR A 540 7.48 4.17 21.02
N ALA A 541 8.21 4.90 20.17
CA ALA A 541 8.46 4.46 18.79
C ALA A 541 9.03 3.02 18.74
N LEU A 542 9.90 2.65 19.69
CA LEU A 542 10.44 1.30 19.81
C LEU A 542 9.35 0.28 20.16
N GLY A 543 8.44 0.62 21.07
CA GLY A 543 7.32 -0.26 21.43
C GLY A 543 6.35 -0.47 20.26
N VAL A 544 5.99 0.59 19.52
CA VAL A 544 5.13 0.48 18.33
C VAL A 544 5.81 -0.33 17.22
N ALA A 545 7.10 -0.11 16.96
CA ALA A 545 7.87 -0.90 16.00
C ALA A 545 7.96 -2.38 16.39
N SER A 546 8.00 -2.68 17.69
CA SER A 546 8.04 -4.06 18.20
C SER A 546 6.69 -4.75 18.08
N LEU A 547 5.60 -4.03 18.39
CA LEU A 547 4.22 -4.49 18.23
C LEU A 547 3.91 -4.87 16.78
N LEU A 548 4.36 -4.05 15.83
CA LEU A 548 4.17 -4.23 14.39
C LEU A 548 5.30 -5.03 13.73
N SER A 549 6.20 -5.66 14.50
CA SER A 549 7.27 -6.53 13.98
C SER A 549 8.23 -5.87 12.98
N ARG A 550 8.44 -4.55 13.08
CA ARG A 550 9.26 -3.71 12.17
C ARG A 550 10.74 -3.77 12.53
N GLU A 551 11.38 -4.91 12.26
CA GLU A 551 12.75 -5.21 12.69
C GLU A 551 13.79 -4.15 12.26
N LYS A 552 13.70 -3.65 11.02
CA LYS A 552 14.60 -2.62 10.50
C LYS A 552 14.50 -1.32 11.30
N LEU A 553 13.28 -0.90 11.62
CA LEU A 553 13.04 0.29 12.46
C LEU A 553 13.51 0.06 13.90
N VAL A 554 13.24 -1.11 14.50
CA VAL A 554 13.78 -1.50 15.82
C VAL A 554 15.30 -1.34 15.85
N CYS A 555 16.01 -1.87 14.85
CA CYS A 555 17.46 -1.77 14.76
C CYS A 555 17.93 -0.30 14.69
N LEU A 556 17.26 0.55 13.90
CA LEU A 556 17.58 1.97 13.80
C LEU A 556 17.33 2.73 15.10
N LEU A 557 16.20 2.47 15.77
CA LEU A 557 15.84 3.12 17.03
C LEU A 557 16.81 2.71 18.16
N LEU A 558 17.19 1.44 18.25
CA LEU A 558 18.18 0.97 19.24
C LEU A 558 19.56 1.62 19.02
N LYS A 559 20.00 1.76 17.75
CA LYS A 559 21.22 2.51 17.40
C LYS A 559 21.13 3.99 17.76
N ALA A 560 19.92 4.55 17.76
CA ALA A 560 19.62 5.91 18.19
C ALA A 560 19.36 6.05 19.71
N ASN A 561 19.77 5.06 20.51
CA ASN A 561 19.60 5.03 21.96
C ASN A 561 18.14 4.97 22.46
N ALA A 562 17.21 4.38 21.69
CA ALA A 562 15.89 4.01 22.21
C ALA A 562 16.01 3.01 23.36
N ASP A 563 15.35 3.29 24.49
CA ASP A 563 15.41 2.47 25.69
C ASP A 563 14.39 1.32 25.64
N PRO A 564 14.84 0.06 25.56
CA PRO A 564 13.96 -1.11 25.50
C PRO A 564 13.33 -1.45 26.85
N SER A 565 13.67 -0.75 27.93
CA SER A 565 13.11 -0.98 29.28
C SER A 565 11.93 -0.07 29.63
N LEU A 566 11.64 0.94 28.81
CA LEU A 566 10.55 1.89 29.10
C LEU A 566 9.18 1.22 28.87
N PRO A 567 8.36 1.08 29.92
CA PRO A 567 7.02 0.56 29.77
C PRO A 567 6.07 1.65 29.25
N ASN A 568 5.02 1.22 28.56
CA ASN A 568 3.90 2.07 28.23
C ASN A 568 2.92 2.21 29.42
N ASN A 569 1.78 2.89 29.23
CA ASN A 569 0.79 3.10 30.30
C ASN A 569 0.07 1.81 30.77
N ARG A 570 0.29 0.66 30.12
CA ARG A 570 -0.15 -0.67 30.58
C ARG A 570 0.93 -1.44 31.34
N GLY A 571 2.14 -0.89 31.45
CA GLY A 571 3.28 -1.60 32.03
C GLY A 571 4.03 -2.50 31.05
N HIS A 572 3.60 -2.56 29.77
CA HIS A 572 4.27 -3.37 28.75
C HIS A 572 5.49 -2.65 28.20
N THR A 573 6.64 -3.30 28.24
CA THR A 573 7.87 -2.86 27.59
C THR A 573 7.87 -3.28 26.11
N PRO A 574 8.75 -2.70 25.25
CA PRO A 574 8.90 -3.15 23.87
C PRO A 574 9.12 -4.67 23.71
N ARG A 575 9.73 -5.32 24.71
CA ARG A 575 9.91 -6.79 24.73
C ARG A 575 8.59 -7.54 24.88
N ASP A 576 7.69 -7.04 25.72
CA ASP A 576 6.40 -7.67 25.98
C ASP A 576 5.47 -7.57 24.76
N LEU A 577 5.73 -6.61 23.87
CA LEU A 577 4.91 -6.32 22.70
C LEU A 577 5.26 -7.16 21.47
N THR A 578 6.36 -7.92 21.49
CA THR A 578 6.79 -8.72 20.34
C THR A 578 6.98 -10.19 20.70
N LYS A 579 6.63 -11.07 19.76
CA LYS A 579 6.90 -12.51 19.84
C LYS A 579 8.09 -12.93 18.98
N ARG A 580 8.67 -12.00 18.21
CA ARG A 580 9.75 -12.28 17.27
C ARG A 580 11.09 -12.40 17.98
N GLU A 581 11.70 -13.57 17.87
CA GLU A 581 13.01 -13.85 18.48
C GLU A 581 14.12 -12.93 17.96
N SER A 582 14.09 -12.56 16.67
CA SER A 582 15.06 -11.63 16.06
C SER A 582 15.05 -10.26 16.76
N ILE A 583 13.85 -9.69 16.97
CA ILE A 583 13.64 -8.42 17.67
C ILE A 583 14.07 -8.53 19.14
N LEU A 584 13.71 -9.63 19.83
CA LEU A 584 14.12 -9.87 21.21
C LEU A 584 15.66 -9.92 21.35
N HIS A 585 16.33 -10.61 20.43
CA HIS A 585 17.79 -10.69 20.40
C HIS A 585 18.45 -9.32 20.14
N LEU A 586 17.90 -8.50 19.23
CA LEU A 586 18.37 -7.13 18.99
C LEU A 586 18.30 -6.28 20.28
N MET A 587 17.19 -6.38 21.02
CA MET A 587 17.02 -5.67 22.29
C MET A 587 17.97 -6.16 23.39
N GLN A 588 18.22 -7.47 23.49
CA GLN A 588 19.20 -8.05 24.42
C GLN A 588 20.62 -7.55 24.15
N LYS A 589 21.03 -7.58 22.88
CA LYS A 589 22.34 -7.07 22.45
C LYS A 589 22.51 -5.58 22.78
N SER A 590 21.48 -4.77 22.54
CA SER A 590 21.49 -3.34 22.86
C SER A 590 21.60 -3.08 24.37
N GLN A 591 20.88 -3.83 25.20
CA GLN A 591 20.99 -3.70 26.66
C GLN A 591 22.38 -4.07 27.18
N ALA A 592 22.99 -5.15 26.67
CA ALA A 592 24.33 -5.54 27.06
C ALA A 592 25.34 -4.41 26.82
N LEU A 593 25.28 -3.78 25.64
CA LEU A 593 26.13 -2.64 25.26
C LEU A 593 25.94 -1.39 26.12
N ARG A 594 24.79 -1.22 26.80
CA ARG A 594 24.54 -0.10 27.72
C ARG A 594 25.06 -0.34 29.13
N THR A 595 25.20 -1.62 29.51
CA THR A 595 25.65 -2.03 30.85
C THR A 595 27.17 -2.18 30.95
N THR A 596 27.86 -2.21 29.81
CA THR A 596 29.32 -2.15 29.65
C THR A 596 29.76 -0.71 29.40
#